data_AF-A0A2K3JLN6-F1
#
_entry.id   AF-A0A2K3JLN6-F1
#
_cell.length_a   1.000
_cell.length_b   1.000
_cell.length_c   1.000
_cell.angle_alpha   90.00
_cell.angle_beta   90.00
_cell.angle_gamma   90.00
#
_symmetry.space_group_name_H-M   'P 1'
#
loop_
_entity.id
_entity.type
_entity.pdbx_description
1 polymer ?
#
loop_
_entity_poly.entity_id
_entity_poly.type
_entity_poly.pdbx_seq_one_letter_code
_entity_poly.pdbx_strand_id
1 'polypeptide(L)' 'RREERIDVNNVNGVTTSSEIIEFQNFMEALELIDLPLFGRRFTWYQASGGAMSRIDRVLISDEWAIGWGNDSL' A
#
# COMPACT_ATOMS: atom_id res chain seq x y z
N ARG A 1 0.42 -5.53 5.89
CA ARG A 1 0.62 -4.05 5.85
C ARG A 1 1.92 -3.55 6.49
N ARG A 2 2.53 -4.27 7.44
CA ARG A 2 3.80 -3.93 8.12
C ARG A 2 5.03 -3.74 7.20
N GLU A 3 4.90 -3.97 5.90
CA GLU A 3 5.98 -3.95 4.91
C GLU A 3 5.92 -2.72 3.98
N GLU A 4 4.98 -1.80 4.19
CA GLU A 4 4.80 -0.62 3.32
C GLU A 4 5.90 0.44 3.49
N ARG A 5 6.62 0.42 4.61
CA ARG A 5 7.75 1.29 4.92
C ARG A 5 8.83 0.49 5.62
N ILE A 6 10.04 0.54 5.10
CA ILE A 6 11.24 0.08 5.78
C ILE A 6 12.14 1.29 5.98
N ASP A 7 12.48 1.56 7.24
CA ASP A 7 13.53 2.51 7.62
C ASP A 7 14.62 1.70 8.33
N VAL A 8 15.83 1.68 7.77
CA VAL A 8 16.94 0.89 8.31
C VAL A 8 17.51 1.48 9.60
N ASN A 9 17.18 2.74 9.93
CA ASN A 9 17.69 3.43 11.11
C ASN A 9 16.76 3.31 12.33
N ASN A 10 15.51 2.84 12.16
CA ASN A 10 14.55 2.75 13.26
C ASN A 10 14.42 1.30 13.78
N VAL A 11 15.24 0.95 14.78
CA VAL A 11 15.20 -0.35 15.48
C VAL A 11 14.01 -0.45 16.46
N ASN A 12 13.31 0.65 16.74
CA ASN A 12 12.20 0.69 17.67
C ASN A 12 10.87 0.88 16.95
N GLY A 13 10.27 -0.25 16.57
CA GLY A 13 8.84 -0.42 16.29
C GLY A 13 8.19 0.66 15.44
N VAL A 14 7.93 0.34 14.16
CA VAL A 14 7.06 1.15 13.28
C VAL A 14 5.73 1.39 13.98
N THR A 15 5.58 2.53 14.64
CA THR A 15 4.30 3.05 15.08
C THR A 15 3.57 3.44 13.80
N THR A 16 2.41 2.83 13.56
CA THR A 16 1.55 3.23 12.46
C THR A 16 1.22 4.70 12.68
N SER A 17 1.71 5.58 11.80
CA SER A 17 1.47 7.02 11.92
C SER A 17 -0.01 7.31 11.76
N SER A 18 -0.50 8.40 12.37
CA SER A 18 -1.91 8.79 12.28
C SER A 18 -2.37 8.94 10.83
N GLU A 19 -1.49 9.40 9.94
CA GLU A 19 -1.80 9.53 8.51
C GLU A 19 -2.06 8.17 7.85
N ILE A 20 -1.35 7.10 8.26
CA ILE A 20 -1.64 5.76 7.74
C ILE A 20 -3.03 5.34 8.18
N ILE A 21 -3.38 5.52 9.46
CA ILE A 21 -4.68 5.15 10.02
C ILE A 21 -5.81 5.89 9.29
N GLU A 22 -5.69 7.20 9.13
CA GLU A 22 -6.66 8.02 8.41
C GLU A 22 -6.83 7.57 6.96
N PHE A 23 -5.72 7.23 6.29
CA PHE A 23 -5.78 6.66 4.95
C PHE A 23 -6.48 5.29 4.92
N GLN A 24 -6.28 4.43 5.91
CA GLN A 24 -7.03 3.15 6.01
C GLN A 24 -8.52 3.41 6.14
N ASN A 25 -8.91 4.30 7.04
CA ASN A 25 -10.30 4.67 7.26
C ASN A 25 -10.93 5.26 6.00
N PHE A 26 -10.17 6.04 5.22
CA PHE A 26 -10.61 6.57 3.93
C PHE A 26 -10.91 5.45 2.92
N MET A 27 -10.04 4.46 2.79
CA MET A 27 -10.29 3.32 1.87
C MET A 27 -11.47 2.48 2.35
N GLU A 28 -11.58 2.23 3.66
CA GLU A 28 -12.70 1.48 4.24
C GLU A 28 -14.04 2.21 4.02
N ALA A 29 -14.07 3.53 4.24
CA ALA A 29 -15.27 4.35 4.07
C ALA A 29 -15.75 4.46 2.62
N LEU A 30 -14.84 4.27 1.65
CA LEU A 30 -15.15 4.30 0.22
C LEU A 30 -15.19 2.91 -0.42
N GLU A 31 -15.09 1.85 0.38
CA GLU A 31 -15.11 0.46 -0.10
C GLU A 31 -14.07 0.19 -1.21
N LEU A 32 -12.86 0.72 -1.00
CA LEU A 32 -11.75 0.60 -1.96
C LEU A 32 -10.79 -0.53 -1.59
N ILE A 33 -10.45 -1.35 -2.58
CA ILE A 33 -9.40 -2.37 -2.51
C ILE A 33 -8.06 -1.77 -2.97
N ASP A 34 -7.03 -1.90 -2.14
CA ASP A 34 -5.64 -1.62 -2.53
C ASP A 34 -5.01 -2.86 -3.19
N LEU A 35 -4.78 -2.76 -4.51
CA LEU A 35 -4.25 -3.89 -5.28
C LEU A 35 -2.81 -4.24 -4.89
N PRO A 36 -2.43 -5.52 -4.77
CA PRO A 36 -1.05 -5.89 -4.55
C PRO A 36 -0.17 -5.48 -5.75
N LEU A 37 1.07 -5.07 -5.48
CA LEU A 37 2.06 -4.91 -6.54
C LEU A 37 2.59 -6.30 -6.88
N PHE A 38 2.48 -6.69 -8.15
CA PHE A 38 3.08 -7.92 -8.63
C PHE A 38 4.58 -7.70 -8.92
N GLY A 39 5.42 -8.56 -8.34
CA GLY A 39 6.87 -8.59 -8.62
C GLY A 39 7.71 -7.49 -7.95
N ARG A 40 7.10 -6.50 -7.27
CA ARG A 40 7.82 -5.43 -6.55
C ARG A 40 7.12 -5.10 -5.23
N ARG A 41 7.89 -4.75 -4.19
CA ARG A 41 7.36 -4.43 -2.85
C ARG A 41 7.26 -2.93 -2.56
N PHE A 42 8.11 -2.11 -3.19
CA PHE A 42 8.19 -0.67 -2.98
C PHE A 42 8.10 0.06 -4.31
N THR A 43 7.61 1.31 -4.27
CA THR A 43 7.53 2.20 -5.43
C THR A 43 8.42 3.41 -5.28
N TRP A 44 8.88 3.67 -4.04
CA TRP A 44 9.81 4.74 -3.72
C TRP A 44 10.99 4.22 -2.90
N TYR A 45 12.15 4.78 -3.20
CA TYR A 45 13.43 4.44 -2.58
C TYR A 45 14.17 5.74 -2.27
N GLN A 46 14.67 5.86 -1.05
CA GLN A 46 15.55 6.96 -0.69
C GLN A 46 16.89 6.79 -1.43
N ALA A 47 17.42 7.87 -2.01
CA ALA A 47 18.67 7.83 -2.77
C ALA A 47 19.87 7.31 -1.95
N SER A 48 19.89 7.55 -0.64
CA SER A 48 20.92 7.04 0.28
C SER A 48 20.73 5.57 0.69
N GLY A 49 19.64 4.92 0.28
CA GLY A 49 19.33 3.53 0.60
C GLY A 49 18.80 3.29 2.03
N GLY A 50 18.60 4.35 2.82
CA GLY A 50 18.17 4.24 4.22
C GLY A 50 16.69 3.93 4.40
N ALA A 51 15.86 4.23 3.40
CA ALA A 51 14.43 4.03 3.49
C ALA A 51 13.82 3.61 2.16
N MET A 52 12.79 2.78 2.25
CA MET A 52 11.98 2.34 1.12
C MET A 52 10.51 2.40 1.52
N SER A 53 9.66 2.82 0.59
CA SER A 53 8.22 2.88 0.85
C SER A 53 7.39 2.58 -0.40
N ARG A 54 6.17 2.11 -0.17
CA ARG A 54 5.13 2.02 -1.19
C ARG A 54 4.20 3.22 -1.04
N ILE A 55 4.41 4.24 -1.87
CA ILE A 55 3.60 5.47 -1.87
C ILE A 55 2.63 5.53 -3.05
N ASP A 56 2.93 4.81 -4.13
CA ASP A 56 2.05 4.69 -5.28
C ASP A 56 1.13 3.48 -5.06
N ARG A 57 -0.17 3.72 -5.16
CA ARG A 57 -1.21 2.72 -4.94
C ARG A 57 -2.24 2.77 -6.05
N VAL A 58 -2.70 1.60 -6.45
CA VAL A 58 -3.83 1.44 -7.36
C VAL A 58 -5.00 0.98 -6.49
N LEU A 59 -5.98 1.86 -6.34
CA LEU A 59 -7.19 1.60 -5.59
C LEU A 59 -8.33 1.36 -6.57
N ILE A 60 -9.08 0.28 -6.35
CA ILE A 60 -10.23 -0.07 -7.18
C ILE A 60 -11.45 -0.32 -6.29
N SER A 61 -12.66 -0.19 -6.83
CA SER A 61 -13.86 -0.64 -6.13
C SER A 61 -14.06 -2.15 -6.29
N ASP A 62 -14.93 -2.73 -5.46
CA ASP A 62 -15.30 -4.15 -5.54
C ASP A 62 -15.89 -4.52 -6.91
N GLU A 63 -16.68 -3.64 -7.54
CA GLU A 63 -17.26 -3.90 -8.86
C GLU A 63 -16.19 -4.04 -9.94
N TRP A 64 -15.14 -3.22 -9.87
CA TRP A 64 -13.99 -3.33 -10.77
C TRP A 64 -13.22 -4.63 -10.54
N ALA A 65 -13.05 -5.03 -9.27
CA ALA A 65 -12.37 -6.28 -8.92
C ALA A 65 -13.11 -7.52 -9.45
N ILE A 66 -14.44 -7.52 -9.37
CA ILE A 66 -15.30 -8.60 -9.87
C ILE A 66 -15.29 -8.64 -11.41
N GLY A 67 -15.41 -7.48 -12.07
CA GLY A 67 -15.46 -7.38 -13.52
C GLY A 67 -14.23 -7.97 -14.22
N TRP A 68 -13.03 -7.74 -13.67
CA TRP A 68 -11.78 -8.21 -14.26
C TRP A 68 -11.63 -9.74 -14.24
N GLY A 69 -12.24 -10.42 -13.27
CA GLY A 69 -12.22 -11.88 -13.16
C GLY A 69 -13.11 -12.59 -14.19
N ASN A 70 -14.13 -11.92 -14.75
CA ASN A 70 -15.05 -12.50 -15.72
C ASN A 70 -14.62 -12.30 -17.18
N ASP A 71 -13.84 -11.26 -17.49
CA ASP A 71 -13.38 -10.97 -18.87
C ASP A 71 -12.10 -11.73 -19.26
N SER A 72 -11.59 -12.59 -18.38
CA SER A 72 -10.33 -13.34 -18.57
C SER A 72 -10.51 -14.86 -18.76
N LEU A 73 -11.70 -15.33 -19.15
CA LEU A 73 -11.95 -16.74 -19.57
C LEU A 73 -12.65 -16.83 -20.92
#